data_AF-A0A958RSZ7-F1
#
_entry.id   AF-A0A958RSZ7-F1
#
_cell.length_a   1.000
_cell.length_b   1.000
_cell.length_c   1.000
_cell.angle_alpha   90.00
_cell.angle_beta   90.00
_cell.angle_gamma   90.00
#
_symmetry.space_group_name_H-M   'P 1'
#
loop_
_entity.id
_entity.type
_entity.pdbx_description
1 polymer ?
#
loop_
_entity_poly.entity_id
_entity_poly.type
_entity_poly.pdbx_seq_one_letter_code
_entity_poly.pdbx_strand_id
1 'polypeptide(L)' 'YPSGERCNTKRWLHLHHKKPVSQGGEHSVDNLISLCPAHHELAHLILESGRAKDPVCPGEIFKAK' A
#
# COMPACT_ATOMS: atom_id res chain seq x y z
N TYR A 1 1.09 7.79 -10.40
CA TYR A 1 1.27 9.20 -10.81
C TYR A 1 2.72 9.57 -10.55
N PRO A 2 3.47 10.09 -11.54
CA PRO A 2 4.90 10.37 -11.40
C PRO A 2 5.21 11.56 -10.47
N SER A 3 4.19 12.25 -9.94
CA SER A 3 4.32 13.37 -9.00
C SER A 3 4.53 12.95 -7.54
N GLY A 4 4.41 11.66 -7.19
CA GLY A 4 4.47 11.21 -5.79
C GLY A 4 3.23 11.55 -4.96
N GLU A 5 2.18 12.07 -5.59
CA GLU A 5 0.91 12.40 -4.94
C GLU A 5 0.11 11.14 -4.57
N ARG A 6 -0.72 11.26 -3.52
CA ARG A 6 -1.64 10.19 -3.13
C ARG A 6 -2.64 9.88 -4.25
N CYS A 7 -2.87 8.59 -4.47
CA CYS A 7 -3.87 8.14 -5.43
C CYS A 7 -5.28 8.58 -5.00
N ASN A 8 -6.02 9.24 -5.90
CA ASN A 8 -7.39 9.71 -5.64
C ASN A 8 -8.48 8.66 -5.95
N THR A 9 -8.12 7.44 -6.32
CA THR A 9 -9.09 6.36 -6.60
C THR A 9 -9.77 5.94 -5.31
N LYS A 10 -11.12 6.02 -5.26
CA LYS A 10 -11.93 5.69 -4.08
C LYS A 10 -12.83 4.46 -4.24
N ARG A 11 -12.82 3.81 -5.41
CA ARG A 11 -13.66 2.65 -5.73
C ARG A 11 -12.80 1.45 -6.06
N TRP A 12 -13.34 0.25 -5.81
CA TRP A 12 -12.68 -1.03 -6.12
C TRP A 12 -11.31 -1.14 -5.44
N LEU A 13 -11.25 -0.73 -4.17
CA LEU A 13 -10.03 -0.83 -3.38
C LEU A 13 -9.80 -2.29 -2.97
N HIS A 14 -8.56 -2.72 -3.09
CA HIS A 14 -8.08 -4.04 -2.68
C HIS A 14 -7.35 -3.91 -1.35
N LEU A 15 -7.40 -4.98 -0.55
CA LEU A 15 -6.62 -5.08 0.68
C LEU A 15 -5.27 -5.72 0.36
N HIS A 16 -4.20 -5.06 0.77
CA HIS A 16 -2.82 -5.50 0.61
C HIS A 16 -2.17 -5.71 1.96
N HIS A 17 -1.39 -6.76 2.11
CA HIS A 17 -0.62 -7.02 3.32
C HIS A 17 0.68 -6.20 3.33
N LYS A 18 0.87 -5.36 4.35
CA LYS A 18 2.10 -4.57 4.53
C LYS A 18 3.33 -5.47 4.75
N LYS A 19 3.18 -6.50 5.59
CA LYS A 19 4.09 -7.63 5.68
C LYS A 19 3.44 -8.80 4.91
N PRO A 20 4.07 -9.33 3.84
CA PRO A 20 3.49 -10.43 3.08
C PRO A 20 3.23 -11.66 3.95
N VAL A 21 2.16 -12.40 3.64
CA VAL A 21 1.83 -13.66 4.34
C VAL A 21 2.97 -14.68 4.22
N SER A 22 3.65 -14.72 3.07
CA SER A 22 4.83 -15.58 2.83
C SER A 22 6.00 -15.30 3.78
N GLN A 23 6.04 -14.12 4.40
CA GLN A 23 7.03 -13.73 5.40
C GLN A 23 6.47 -13.77 6.84
N GLY A 24 5.30 -14.38 7.04
CA GLY A 24 4.61 -14.43 8.32
C GLY A 24 3.90 -13.12 8.66
N GLY A 25 3.31 -12.46 7.67
CA GLY A 25 2.36 -11.37 7.87
C GLY A 25 0.97 -11.88 8.23
N GLU A 26 0.31 -11.20 9.16
CA GLU A 26 -1.01 -11.58 9.66
C GLU A 26 -2.15 -10.99 8.82
N HIS A 27 -3.34 -11.58 8.89
CA HIS A 27 -4.57 -11.03 8.29
C HIS A 27 -5.27 -9.98 9.19
N SER A 28 -4.52 -9.32 10.07
CA SER A 28 -5.05 -8.28 10.96
C SER A 28 -5.24 -6.96 10.21
N VAL A 29 -6.20 -6.14 10.64
CA VAL A 29 -6.43 -4.80 10.06
C VAL A 29 -5.15 -3.96 10.13
N ASP A 30 -4.37 -4.13 11.20
CA ASP A 30 -3.09 -3.45 11.39
C ASP A 30 -2.01 -3.87 10.40
N ASN A 31 -2.15 -5.02 9.72
CA ASN A 31 -1.24 -5.45 8.66
C ASN A 31 -1.82 -5.21 7.25
N LEU A 32 -3.01 -4.62 7.13
CA LEU A 32 -3.66 -4.39 5.86
C LEU A 32 -3.65 -2.91 5.47
N ILE A 33 -3.56 -2.64 4.17
CA ILE A 33 -3.73 -1.31 3.58
C ILE A 33 -4.62 -1.39 2.34
N SER A 34 -5.47 -0.39 2.13
CA SER A 34 -6.32 -0.30 0.95
C SER A 34 -5.59 0.37 -0.21
N LEU A 35 -5.46 -0.32 -1.34
CA LEU A 35 -4.84 0.18 -2.56
C LEU A 35 -5.81 0.06 -3.75
N CYS A 36 -5.66 0.90 -4.77
CA CYS A 36 -6.35 0.66 -6.03
C CYS A 36 -5.72 -0.52 -6.78
N PRO A 37 -6.40 -1.13 -7.76
CA PRO A 37 -5.89 -2.32 -8.45
C PRO A 37 -4.49 -2.14 -9.05
N ALA A 38 -4.23 -0.99 -9.67
CA ALA A 38 -2.93 -0.68 -10.28
C ALA A 38 -1.80 -0.53 -9.24
N HIS A 39 -2.06 0.13 -8.10
CA HIS A 39 -1.05 0.24 -7.04
C HIS A 39 -0.88 -1.06 -6.27
N HIS A 40 -1.91 -1.91 -6.21
CA HIS A 40 -1.81 -3.23 -5.60
C HIS A 40 -0.85 -4.13 -6.38
N GLU A 41 -0.99 -4.19 -7.70
CA GLU A 41 -0.08 -4.93 -8.57
C GLU A 41 1.35 -4.37 -8.50
N LEU A 42 1.48 -3.04 -8.53
CA LEU A 42 2.78 -2.39 -8.39
C LEU A 42 3.47 -2.72 -7.05
N ALA A 43 2.71 -2.81 -5.96
CA ALA A 43 3.25 -3.18 -4.65
C ALA A 43 3.85 -4.60 -4.67
N HIS A 44 3.16 -5.56 -5.27
CA HIS A 44 3.69 -6.92 -5.48
C HIS A 44 4.94 -6.91 -6.37
N LEU A 45 4.97 -6.08 -7.42
CA LEU A 45 6.12 -6.02 -8.33
C LEU A 45 7.36 -5.36 -7.73
N ILE A 46 7.21 -4.32 -6.91
CA ILE A 46 8.33 -3.48 -6.44
C ILE A 46 8.79 -3.87 -5.03
N LEU A 47 7.85 -4.11 -4.12
CA LEU A 47 8.14 -4.17 -2.69
C LEU A 47 8.44 -5.59 -2.21
N GLU A 48 7.75 -6.57 -2.77
CA GLU A 48 8.03 -7.99 -2.50
C GLU A 48 9.32 -8.46 -3.21
N SER A 49 9.76 -7.71 -4.22
CA SER A 49 11.00 -7.92 -4.97
C SER A 49 12.25 -7.32 -4.31
N GLY A 50 12.13 -6.74 -3.12
CA GLY A 50 13.26 -6.17 -2.37
C GLY A 50 13.83 -4.86 -2.92
N ARG A 51 13.05 -4.08 -3.71
CA ARG A 51 13.48 -2.80 -4.29
C ARG A 51 12.47 -1.68 -4.10
N ALA A 52 12.13 -1.27 -2.88
CA ALA A 52 11.87 0.14 -2.55
C ALA A 52 11.52 0.31 -1.08
N LYS A 53 11.86 1.50 -0.55
CA LYS A 53 11.41 1.99 0.74
C LYS A 53 10.02 2.60 0.55
N ASP A 54 9.08 2.12 1.34
CA ASP A 54 7.71 2.60 1.58
C ASP A 54 6.68 2.51 0.42
N PRO A 55 5.69 1.59 0.49
CA PRO A 55 4.48 1.62 -0.36
C PRO A 55 3.59 2.84 -0.12
N VAL A 56 3.77 3.45 1.04
CA VAL A 56 2.87 4.47 1.57
C VAL A 56 3.55 5.79 1.31
N CYS A 57 3.04 6.57 0.36
CA CYS A 57 3.47 7.96 0.21
C CYS A 57 3.49 8.60 1.62
N PRO A 58 4.66 9.02 2.15
CA PRO A 58 4.77 9.60 3.48
C PRO A 58 4.31 11.05 3.40
N GLY A 59 2.99 11.22 3.32
CA GLY A 59 2.33 12.53 3.31
C GLY A 59 1.21 12.50 4.33
N GLU A 60 1.58 12.63 5.60
CA GLU A 60 0.69 12.95 6.74
C GLU A 60 -0.16 11.78 7.29
N ILE A 61 0.40 11.23 8.37
CA ILE A 61 -0.33 10.77 9.56
C ILE A 61 -1.08 12.01 10.10
N PHE A 62 -2.41 11.91 10.23
CA PHE A 62 -3.32 12.90 10.84
C PHE A 62 -3.24 14.36 10.36
N LYS A 63 -4.18 14.78 9.50
CA LYS A 63 -4.94 16.01 9.75
C LYS A 63 -6.42 15.69 9.80
N ALA A 64 -6.85 15.27 10.99
CA ALA A 64 -8.23 15.40 11.40
C ALA A 64 -8.62 16.89 11.33
N LYS A 65 -9.74 17.19 10.69
CA LYS A 65 -10.56 18.34 11.04
C LYS A 65 -11.60 17.86 12.03
#